data_AF-A0A4V2JX57-F1
#
_entry.id   AF-A0A4V2JX57-F1
#
_cell.length_a   1.000
_cell.length_b   1.000
_cell.length_c   1.000
_cell.angle_alpha   90.00
_cell.angle_beta   90.00
_cell.angle_gamma   90.00
#
_symmetry.space_group_name_H-M   'P 1'
#
loop_
_entity.id
_entity.type
_entity.pdbx_description
1 polymer ?
#
loop_
_entity_poly.entity_id
_entity_poly.type
_entity_poly.pdbx_seq_one_letter_code
_entity_poly.pdbx_strand_id
1 'polypeptide(L)'
;ILDNNQDNKDILDNKNILDNQDNKDILDNKDNNKNILDNNKDISDNKNHTTNNNNNNNVTVSLIYDGSHNSCRVEEYIINGINKEVLVYRKGVSYGLEVGNKKLCEEYKNIGQPIMVGGSMGTYSYIVCIGNKGVFNSCCHGSGRLLSRKEGLKRYEGEGVVKEMERKNIVLRCSSVKGVGEEADGCYKDVVGVVEYSDRMGLTRRLCRLKPLIVIKGIVSNKDELV
;
A
#
# COMPACT_ATOMS: atom_id res chain seq x y z
N ILE A 1 29.00 8.28 19.81
CA ILE A 1 29.80 7.46 18.88
C ILE A 1 28.78 6.80 17.95
N LEU A 2 28.42 7.37 16.81
CA LEU A 2 29.24 8.01 15.79
C LEU A 2 28.71 9.41 15.44
N ASP A 3 29.56 10.42 15.64
CA ASP A 3 29.64 11.55 14.74
C ASP A 3 30.08 11.01 13.37
N ASN A 4 29.35 11.31 12.31
CA ASN A 4 29.89 11.33 10.95
C ASN A 4 29.10 12.39 10.15
N ASN A 5 29.42 13.65 10.45
CA ASN A 5 28.97 14.83 9.71
C ASN A 5 29.64 14.99 8.33
N GLN A 6 30.28 13.94 7.80
CA GLN A 6 30.98 13.98 6.51
C GLN A 6 30.15 13.36 5.38
N ASP A 7 29.35 12.31 5.65
CA ASP A 7 28.59 11.58 4.62
C ASP A 7 27.34 12.34 4.11
N ASN A 8 26.90 13.38 4.83
CA ASN A 8 25.78 14.23 4.41
C ASN A 8 26.17 15.35 3.43
N LYS A 9 27.46 15.57 3.18
CA LYS A 9 27.91 16.61 2.23
C LYS A 9 27.79 16.16 0.77
N ASP A 10 28.01 14.88 0.48
CA ASP A 10 28.05 14.37 -0.90
C ASP A 10 26.66 14.18 -1.53
N ILE A 11 25.58 14.26 -0.75
CA ILE A 11 24.19 14.25 -1.28
C ILE A 11 23.82 15.63 -1.88
N LEU A 12 24.53 16.70 -1.51
CA LEU A 12 24.15 18.07 -1.86
C LEU A 12 24.72 18.58 -3.21
N ASP A 13 25.71 17.89 -3.80
CA ASP A 13 26.44 18.36 -4.99
C ASP A 13 26.00 17.73 -6.32
N ASN A 14 24.88 16.98 -6.33
CA ASN A 14 24.33 16.46 -7.57
C ASN A 14 23.67 17.60 -8.37
N LYS A 15 24.40 18.12 -9.37
CA LYS A 15 23.87 18.85 -10.54
C LYS A 15 22.49 18.29 -10.91
N ASN A 16 21.49 19.17 -10.95
CA ASN A 16 20.06 18.89 -11.20
C ASN A 16 19.79 17.48 -11.74
N ILE A 17 19.51 16.54 -10.83
CA ILE A 17 19.10 15.17 -11.18
C ILE A 17 17.86 15.20 -12.09
N LEU A 18 17.02 16.22 -11.93
CA LEU A 18 15.85 16.52 -12.77
C LEU A 18 16.22 16.93 -14.21
N ASP A 19 17.44 17.42 -14.45
CA ASP A 19 17.92 17.80 -15.78
C ASP A 19 18.60 16.66 -16.55
N ASN A 20 18.86 15.53 -15.89
CA ASN A 20 19.36 14.34 -16.55
C ASN A 20 18.30 13.76 -17.49
N GLN A 21 18.66 13.58 -18.76
CA GLN A 21 17.77 13.07 -19.80
C GLN A 21 17.12 11.73 -19.43
N ASP A 22 17.87 10.83 -18.77
CA ASP A 22 17.32 9.55 -18.31
C ASP A 22 16.19 9.73 -17.29
N ASN A 23 16.30 10.74 -16.42
CA ASN A 23 15.27 11.05 -15.44
C ASN A 23 14.08 11.77 -16.09
N LYS A 24 14.32 12.64 -17.07
CA LYS A 24 13.27 13.23 -17.90
C LYS A 24 12.48 12.16 -18.65
N ASP A 25 13.16 11.19 -19.25
CA ASP A 25 12.52 10.08 -19.96
C ASP A 25 11.72 9.15 -19.01
N ILE A 26 12.20 8.95 -17.77
CA ILE A 26 11.44 8.24 -16.72
C ILE A 26 10.21 9.04 -16.28
N LEU A 27 10.33 10.36 -16.16
CA LEU A 27 9.24 11.27 -15.80
C LEU A 27 8.20 11.32 -16.92
N ASP A 28 8.60 11.43 -18.18
CA ASP A 28 7.71 11.50 -19.34
C ASP A 28 6.97 10.16 -19.59
N ASN A 29 7.66 9.02 -19.48
CA ASN A 29 7.01 7.70 -19.53
C ASN A 29 6.08 7.47 -18.34
N LYS A 30 6.38 8.09 -17.19
CA LYS A 30 5.48 8.04 -16.04
C LYS A 30 4.34 9.02 -16.16
N ASP A 31 4.48 10.21 -16.71
CA ASP A 31 3.39 11.17 -16.88
C ASP A 31 2.33 10.62 -17.84
N ASN A 32 2.74 9.82 -18.84
CA ASN A 32 1.84 8.99 -19.65
C ASN A 32 1.08 7.92 -18.82
N ASN A 33 1.71 7.31 -17.82
CA ASN A 33 1.06 6.39 -16.85
C ASN A 33 0.37 7.11 -15.68
N LYS A 34 0.72 8.36 -15.41
CA LYS A 34 0.20 9.21 -14.35
C LYS A 34 -1.09 9.85 -14.82
N ASN A 35 -1.27 10.12 -16.10
CA ASN A 35 -2.61 10.36 -16.64
C ASN A 35 -3.55 9.16 -16.44
N ILE A 36 -3.04 7.93 -16.25
CA ILE A 36 -3.86 6.76 -15.88
C ILE A 36 -4.10 6.69 -14.35
N LEU A 37 -3.13 7.14 -13.52
CA LEU A 37 -3.18 7.03 -12.05
C LEU A 37 -3.71 8.29 -11.31
N ASP A 38 -3.39 9.48 -11.81
CA ASP A 38 -3.86 10.79 -11.33
C ASP A 38 -5.24 11.14 -11.90
N ASN A 39 -5.79 10.38 -12.87
CA ASN A 39 -7.24 10.40 -13.15
C ASN A 39 -8.09 9.89 -11.96
N ASN A 40 -7.46 9.39 -10.90
CA ASN A 40 -8.10 9.14 -9.59
C ASN A 40 -7.99 10.36 -8.63
N LYS A 41 -7.52 11.54 -9.08
CA LYS A 41 -7.40 12.73 -8.23
C LYS A 41 -8.73 13.36 -7.80
N ASP A 42 -9.86 12.94 -8.32
CA ASP A 42 -11.16 13.47 -7.91
C ASP A 42 -12.21 12.36 -7.80
N ILE A 43 -12.03 11.42 -6.87
CA ILE A 43 -13.15 10.57 -6.42
C ILE A 43 -13.80 11.25 -5.21
N SER A 44 -14.26 12.48 -5.40
CA SER A 44 -15.44 12.97 -4.66
C SER A 44 -16.73 12.37 -5.25
N ASP A 45 -16.64 11.79 -6.45
CA ASP A 45 -17.64 10.88 -6.99
C ASP A 45 -17.56 9.56 -6.25
N ASN A 46 -18.21 9.49 -5.10
CA ASN A 46 -18.44 8.28 -4.32
C ASN A 46 -19.14 7.24 -5.24
N LYS A 47 -18.37 6.50 -6.05
CA LYS A 47 -18.88 5.51 -7.00
C LYS A 47 -19.41 4.35 -6.20
N ASN A 48 -20.67 4.47 -5.80
CA ASN A 48 -21.44 3.40 -5.20
C ASN A 48 -21.53 2.27 -6.22
N HIS A 49 -20.73 1.23 -6.01
CA HIS A 49 -20.89 -0.01 -6.76
C HIS A 49 -22.03 -0.79 -6.11
N THR A 50 -23.13 -0.93 -6.85
CA THR A 50 -24.21 -1.84 -6.48
C THR A 50 -23.93 -3.16 -7.17
N THR A 51 -23.79 -4.23 -6.40
CA THR A 51 -23.70 -5.59 -6.93
C THR A 51 -25.02 -6.31 -6.68
N ASN A 52 -25.58 -6.87 -7.75
CA ASN A 52 -26.77 -7.73 -7.66
C ASN A 52 -26.30 -9.11 -7.20
N ASN A 53 -26.78 -9.55 -6.04
CA ASN A 53 -26.59 -10.92 -5.61
C ASN A 53 -27.77 -11.78 -6.10
N ASN A 54 -27.53 -13.07 -6.39
CA ASN A 54 -28.51 -13.99 -6.98
C ASN A 54 -29.78 -14.22 -6.12
N ASN A 55 -29.87 -13.61 -4.94
CA ASN A 55 -30.96 -13.76 -3.95
C ASN A 55 -31.77 -12.46 -3.74
N ASN A 56 -31.85 -11.54 -4.72
CA ASN A 56 -32.61 -10.27 -4.65
C ASN A 56 -32.22 -9.27 -3.53
N ASN A 57 -31.07 -9.46 -2.88
CA ASN A 57 -30.53 -8.50 -1.93
C ASN A 57 -29.45 -7.64 -2.60
N ASN A 58 -29.72 -6.35 -2.75
CA ASN A 58 -28.75 -5.39 -3.27
C ASN A 58 -27.76 -5.03 -2.16
N VAL A 59 -26.47 -5.17 -2.46
CA VAL A 59 -25.39 -4.67 -1.60
C VAL A 59 -24.78 -3.45 -2.27
N THR A 60 -24.77 -2.33 -1.55
CA THR A 60 -24.07 -1.11 -1.97
C THR A 60 -22.74 -1.05 -1.24
N VAL A 61 -21.66 -0.91 -1.99
CA VAL A 61 -20.32 -0.65 -1.46
C VAL A 61 -19.82 0.70 -1.97
N SER A 62 -19.24 1.48 -1.06
CA SER A 62 -18.63 2.78 -1.36
C SER A 62 -17.12 2.67 -1.23
N LEU A 63 -16.39 3.31 -2.14
CA LEU A 63 -14.93 3.36 -2.08
C LEU A 63 -14.50 4.27 -0.93
N ILE A 64 -13.77 3.73 0.05
CA ILE A 64 -13.16 4.55 1.11
C ILE A 64 -12.02 5.38 0.51
N TYR A 65 -11.03 4.72 -0.07
CA TYR A 65 -9.90 5.39 -0.71
C TYR A 65 -9.18 4.41 -1.65
N ASP A 66 -8.45 4.94 -2.64
CA ASP A 66 -7.52 4.18 -3.49
C ASP A 66 -6.19 4.93 -3.58
N GLY A 67 -5.08 4.20 -3.45
CA GLY A 67 -3.75 4.79 -3.38
C GLY A 67 -2.65 3.82 -3.80
N SER A 68 -1.70 4.33 -4.59
CA SER A 68 -0.53 3.55 -5.00
C SER A 68 0.54 3.50 -3.90
N HIS A 69 1.22 2.36 -3.84
CA HIS A 69 2.38 2.11 -2.97
C HIS A 69 3.69 1.96 -3.76
N ASN A 70 3.64 2.15 -5.08
CA ASN A 70 4.79 2.25 -5.96
C ASN A 70 4.63 3.50 -6.83
N SER A 71 5.43 4.52 -6.58
CA SER A 71 5.32 5.81 -7.28
C SER A 71 6.67 6.47 -7.41
N CYS A 72 6.82 7.34 -8.41
CA CYS A 72 7.86 8.35 -8.42
C CYS A 72 7.22 9.67 -8.80
N ARG A 73 7.37 10.70 -7.96
CA ARG A 73 6.70 11.99 -8.14
C ARG A 73 7.63 13.13 -7.75
N VAL A 74 7.54 14.22 -8.49
CA VAL A 74 8.12 15.51 -8.12
C VAL A 74 7.24 16.12 -7.03
N GLU A 75 7.85 16.48 -5.91
CA GLU A 75 7.17 16.99 -4.72
C GLU A 75 7.99 18.10 -4.07
N GLU A 76 7.31 19.03 -3.40
CA GLU A 76 7.93 20.17 -2.72
C GLU A 76 8.04 19.90 -1.21
N TYR A 77 9.23 20.15 -0.66
CA TYR A 77 9.51 20.01 0.77
C TYR A 77 10.47 21.07 1.27
N ILE A 78 10.35 21.43 2.55
CA ILE A 78 11.35 22.25 3.24
C ILE A 78 12.47 21.32 3.73
N ILE A 79 13.65 21.44 3.13
CA ILE A 79 14.84 20.64 3.48
C ILE A 79 15.94 21.62 3.93
N ASN A 80 16.38 21.47 5.18
CA ASN A 80 17.34 22.38 5.82
C ASN A 80 16.90 23.87 5.76
N GLY A 81 15.59 24.11 5.94
CA GLY A 81 15.00 25.46 5.91
C GLY A 81 14.76 26.05 4.53
N ILE A 82 15.08 25.32 3.45
CA ILE A 82 14.95 25.78 2.07
C ILE A 82 13.83 24.98 1.38
N ASN A 83 12.92 25.67 0.68
CA ASN A 83 11.96 25.00 -0.18
C ASN A 83 12.69 24.36 -1.36
N LYS A 84 12.57 23.04 -1.50
CA LYS A 84 13.17 22.25 -2.56
C LYS A 84 12.11 21.44 -3.27
N GLU A 85 12.19 21.46 -4.59
CA GLU A 85 11.53 20.46 -5.43
C GLU A 85 12.42 19.22 -5.49
N VAL A 86 11.88 18.06 -5.14
CA VAL A 86 12.63 16.80 -5.08
C VAL A 86 11.83 15.67 -5.74
N LEU A 87 12.55 14.75 -6.38
CA LEU A 87 11.98 13.55 -6.96
C LEU A 87 11.91 12.44 -5.91
N VAL A 88 10.69 12.13 -5.44
CA VAL A 88 10.46 11.12 -4.39
C VAL A 88 10.12 9.77 -5.00
N TYR A 89 11.00 8.79 -4.80
CA TYR A 89 10.78 7.40 -5.18
C TYR A 89 10.17 6.63 -4.00
N ARG A 90 9.01 6.01 -4.22
CA ARG A 90 8.36 5.10 -3.28
C ARG A 90 8.24 3.72 -3.90
N LYS A 91 8.79 2.71 -3.23
CA LYS A 91 8.66 1.30 -3.59
C LYS A 91 8.26 0.52 -2.35
N GLY A 92 7.03 0.00 -2.34
CA GLY A 92 6.46 -0.62 -1.14
C GLY A 92 6.24 0.38 0.00
N VAL A 93 5.90 1.62 -0.34
CA VAL A 93 5.63 2.70 0.61
C VAL A 93 4.52 3.55 0.00
N SER A 94 3.50 3.87 0.80
CA SER A 94 2.35 4.64 0.37
C SER A 94 2.54 6.13 0.65
N TYR A 95 2.01 6.96 -0.24
CA TYR A 95 1.91 8.41 -0.03
C TYR A 95 0.63 8.74 0.73
N GLY A 96 0.65 9.78 1.57
CA GLY A 96 -0.54 10.32 2.18
C GLY A 96 -0.47 11.80 2.51
N LEU A 97 -1.60 12.49 2.37
CA LEU A 97 -1.74 13.87 2.81
C LEU A 97 -1.98 13.96 4.32
N GLU A 98 -1.33 14.94 4.94
CA GLU A 98 -1.51 15.27 6.36
C GLU A 98 -2.88 15.86 6.67
N VAL A 99 -3.26 15.83 7.95
CA VAL A 99 -4.50 16.46 8.46
C VAL A 99 -4.56 17.93 8.05
N GLY A 100 -5.73 18.40 7.61
CA GLY A 100 -5.95 19.79 7.21
C GLY A 100 -5.38 20.16 5.83
N ASN A 101 -4.77 19.23 5.11
CA ASN A 101 -4.27 19.51 3.76
C ASN A 101 -5.43 19.91 2.83
N LYS A 102 -5.27 21.00 2.08
CA LYS A 102 -6.31 21.56 1.19
C LYS A 102 -6.75 20.62 0.07
N LYS A 103 -5.93 19.61 -0.26
CA LYS A 103 -6.25 18.59 -1.27
C LYS A 103 -7.12 17.44 -0.73
N LEU A 104 -7.41 17.42 0.57
CA LEU A 104 -8.32 16.43 1.15
C LEU A 104 -9.78 16.83 0.96
N CYS A 105 -10.63 15.83 0.68
CA CYS A 105 -12.07 15.97 0.76
C CYS A 105 -12.53 16.15 2.21
N GLU A 106 -13.73 16.69 2.40
CA GLU A 106 -14.24 17.13 3.71
C GLU A 106 -14.23 16.01 4.75
N GLU A 107 -14.60 14.79 4.33
CA GLU A 107 -14.65 13.59 5.17
C GLU A 107 -13.29 13.24 5.78
N TYR A 108 -12.20 13.59 5.09
CA TYR A 108 -10.84 13.24 5.47
C TYR A 108 -10.03 14.41 6.01
N LYS A 109 -10.52 15.66 5.93
CA LYS A 109 -9.79 16.85 6.41
C LYS A 109 -9.34 16.72 7.87
N ASN A 110 -10.17 16.16 8.73
CA ASN A 110 -9.89 16.05 10.17
C ASN A 110 -9.07 14.81 10.57
N ILE A 111 -8.89 13.85 9.65
CA ILE A 111 -8.16 12.60 9.92
C ILE A 111 -6.92 12.44 9.03
N GLY A 112 -6.77 13.18 7.94
CA GLY A 112 -5.73 12.95 6.94
C GLY A 112 -6.13 11.88 5.92
N GLN A 113 -5.27 11.65 4.93
CA GLN A 113 -5.55 10.68 3.87
C GLN A 113 -5.57 9.24 4.42
N PRO A 114 -6.65 8.46 4.19
CA PRO A 114 -6.67 7.04 4.51
C PRO A 114 -5.69 6.25 3.63
N ILE A 115 -4.99 5.31 4.24
CA ILE A 115 -4.00 4.46 3.57
C ILE A 115 -4.22 3.02 4.00
N MET A 116 -4.30 2.14 3.00
CA MET A 116 -4.57 0.72 3.18
C MET A 116 -3.24 0.00 3.38
N VAL A 117 -3.13 -0.72 4.50
CA VAL A 117 -1.95 -1.53 4.85
C VAL A 117 -2.35 -3.00 4.87
N GLY A 118 -1.93 -3.72 3.83
CA GLY A 118 -2.25 -5.14 3.67
C GLY A 118 -1.43 -6.04 4.59
N GLY A 119 -2.11 -7.00 5.24
CA GLY A 119 -1.46 -8.16 5.82
C GLY A 119 -1.14 -9.24 4.77
N SER A 120 -1.09 -10.48 5.25
CA SER A 120 -1.15 -11.70 4.45
C SER A 120 -2.60 -12.21 4.37
N MET A 121 -2.83 -13.31 3.65
CA MET A 121 -4.18 -13.86 3.41
C MET A 121 -4.97 -14.10 4.71
N GLY A 122 -4.33 -14.65 5.74
CA GLY A 122 -4.96 -15.01 7.00
C GLY A 122 -4.73 -14.05 8.16
N THR A 123 -4.12 -12.88 7.92
CA THR A 123 -3.81 -11.90 8.97
C THR A 123 -4.62 -10.62 8.81
N TYR A 124 -4.53 -9.72 9.80
CA TYR A 124 -5.24 -8.46 9.76
C TYR A 124 -4.73 -7.54 8.64
N SER A 125 -5.60 -6.65 8.19
CA SER A 125 -5.19 -5.44 7.46
C SER A 125 -5.48 -4.21 8.32
N TYR A 126 -4.87 -3.08 7.99
CA TYR A 126 -5.08 -1.82 8.70
C TYR A 126 -5.46 -0.70 7.75
N ILE A 127 -6.26 0.25 8.25
CA ILE A 127 -6.36 1.58 7.67
C ILE A 127 -5.61 2.53 8.59
N VAL A 128 -4.73 3.32 7.99
CA VAL A 128 -3.86 4.27 8.70
C VAL A 128 -3.85 5.62 8.00
N CYS A 129 -3.26 6.62 8.65
CA CYS A 129 -2.87 7.91 8.05
C CYS A 129 -1.39 8.19 8.30
N ILE A 130 -0.84 9.20 7.63
CA ILE A 130 0.50 9.71 7.94
C ILE A 130 0.53 10.20 9.39
N GLY A 131 1.59 9.85 10.12
CA GLY A 131 1.84 10.37 11.46
C GLY A 131 2.61 11.70 11.43
N ASN A 132 2.68 12.38 12.57
CA ASN A 132 3.29 13.72 12.67
C ASN A 132 4.82 13.76 12.47
N LYS A 133 5.47 12.60 12.42
CA LYS A 133 6.91 12.46 12.13
C LYS A 133 7.14 11.78 10.78
N GLY A 134 6.12 11.74 9.92
CA GLY A 134 6.23 11.21 8.56
C GLY A 134 7.34 11.90 7.79
N VAL A 135 8.07 11.12 6.99
CA VAL A 135 9.13 11.63 6.11
C VAL A 135 8.61 11.59 4.69
N PHE A 136 8.71 12.71 3.96
CA PHE A 136 8.18 12.84 2.60
C PHE A 136 6.74 12.32 2.46
N ASN A 137 5.86 12.62 3.42
CA ASN A 137 4.45 12.22 3.39
C ASN A 137 4.24 10.71 3.10
N SER A 138 5.03 9.87 3.74
CA SER A 138 5.12 8.44 3.43
C SER A 138 4.83 7.53 4.62
N CYS A 139 4.17 6.40 4.38
CA CYS A 139 3.97 5.34 5.38
C CYS A 139 4.07 3.93 4.77
N CYS A 140 4.08 2.90 5.63
CA CYS A 140 4.05 1.51 5.20
C CYS A 140 2.79 1.20 4.35
N HIS A 141 2.92 0.26 3.42
CA HIS A 141 1.81 -0.24 2.56
C HIS A 141 1.37 -1.67 2.88
N GLY A 142 2.21 -2.42 3.61
CA GLY A 142 1.93 -3.81 3.95
C GLY A 142 2.99 -4.39 4.87
N SER A 143 2.83 -5.66 5.23
CA SER A 143 3.76 -6.39 6.09
C SER A 143 5.16 -6.55 5.50
N GLY A 144 5.25 -6.73 4.18
CA GLY A 144 6.50 -7.07 3.50
C GLY A 144 6.85 -8.55 3.62
N ARG A 145 7.52 -9.08 2.59
CA ARG A 145 7.84 -10.51 2.49
C ARG A 145 9.10 -10.86 3.29
N LEU A 146 9.06 -12.04 3.92
CA LEU A 146 10.20 -12.71 4.55
C LEU A 146 10.82 -13.76 3.62
N LEU A 147 9.98 -14.46 2.85
CA LEU A 147 10.41 -15.54 1.98
C LEU A 147 10.21 -15.19 0.50
N SER A 148 11.13 -15.68 -0.34
CA SER A 148 10.91 -15.68 -1.78
C SER A 148 9.70 -16.54 -2.14
N ARG A 149 9.08 -16.31 -3.29
CA ARG A 149 7.95 -17.13 -3.76
C ARG A 149 8.32 -18.61 -3.88
N LYS A 150 9.52 -18.90 -4.40
CA LYS A 150 10.04 -20.26 -4.54
C LYS A 150 10.22 -20.94 -3.19
N GLU A 151 10.75 -20.24 -2.20
CA GLU A 151 10.87 -20.79 -0.84
C GLU A 151 9.51 -20.97 -0.17
N GLY A 152 8.56 -20.06 -0.41
CA GLY A 152 7.17 -20.22 0.03
C GLY A 152 6.54 -21.52 -0.49
N LEU A 153 6.60 -21.75 -1.81
CA LEU A 153 6.09 -22.97 -2.44
C LEU A 153 6.77 -24.25 -1.95
N LYS A 154 8.05 -24.17 -1.58
CA LYS A 154 8.80 -25.32 -1.05
C LYS A 154 8.42 -25.61 0.41
N ARG A 155 8.13 -24.57 1.18
CA ARG A 155 7.89 -24.66 2.63
C ARG A 155 6.43 -24.91 2.98
N TYR A 156 5.50 -24.37 2.20
CA TYR A 156 4.07 -24.44 2.46
C TYR A 156 3.37 -25.17 1.34
N GLU A 157 2.82 -26.34 1.68
CA GLU A 157 1.93 -27.10 0.80
C GLU A 157 0.58 -26.38 0.70
N GLY A 158 0.06 -26.25 -0.53
CA GLY A 158 -1.15 -25.49 -0.83
C GLY A 158 -2.37 -25.96 -0.03
N GLU A 159 -2.58 -27.27 0.02
CA GLU A 159 -3.64 -27.93 0.78
C GLU A 159 -3.54 -27.64 2.28
N GLY A 160 -2.31 -27.52 2.80
CA GLY A 160 -2.06 -27.11 4.18
C GLY A 160 -2.48 -25.66 4.43
N VAL A 161 -2.19 -24.76 3.49
CA VAL A 161 -2.61 -23.35 3.55
C VAL A 161 -4.14 -23.22 3.52
N VAL A 162 -4.83 -23.98 2.65
CA VAL A 162 -6.30 -24.00 2.59
C VAL A 162 -6.89 -24.41 3.95
N LYS A 163 -6.41 -25.53 4.52
CA LYS A 163 -6.85 -26.00 5.84
C LYS A 163 -6.55 -24.98 6.95
N GLU A 164 -5.44 -24.26 6.86
CA GLU A 164 -5.11 -23.20 7.82
C GLU A 164 -6.12 -22.05 7.75
N MET A 165 -6.52 -21.63 6.54
CA MET A 165 -7.54 -20.59 6.35
C MET A 165 -8.90 -21.05 6.89
N GLU A 166 -9.30 -22.28 6.60
CA GLU A 166 -10.53 -22.88 7.15
C GLU A 166 -10.53 -22.88 8.69
N ARG A 167 -9.41 -23.27 9.30
CA ARG A 167 -9.24 -23.24 10.77
C ARG A 167 -9.34 -21.82 11.35
N LYS A 168 -9.01 -20.79 10.56
CA LYS A 168 -9.17 -19.37 10.93
C LYS A 168 -10.57 -18.82 10.64
N ASN A 169 -11.49 -19.65 10.14
CA ASN A 169 -12.81 -19.28 9.62
C ASN A 169 -12.72 -18.25 8.48
N ILE A 170 -11.78 -18.47 7.55
CA ILE A 170 -11.56 -17.64 6.37
C ILE A 170 -11.87 -18.50 5.14
N VAL A 171 -12.80 -18.03 4.31
CA VAL A 171 -13.14 -18.67 3.04
C VAL A 171 -12.08 -18.28 2.01
N LEU A 172 -11.21 -19.22 1.66
CA LEU A 172 -10.26 -19.06 0.56
C LEU A 172 -10.89 -19.56 -0.74
N ARG A 173 -10.77 -18.75 -1.79
CA ARG A 173 -11.05 -19.12 -3.18
C ARG A 173 -9.81 -18.84 -4.00
N CYS A 174 -9.34 -19.83 -4.75
CA CYS A 174 -8.09 -19.68 -5.48
C CYS A 174 -8.11 -20.33 -6.86
N SER A 175 -7.35 -19.77 -7.80
CA SER A 175 -7.16 -20.37 -9.13
C SER A 175 -6.19 -21.55 -9.12
N SER A 176 -5.39 -21.71 -8.07
CA SER A 176 -4.42 -22.79 -7.92
C SER A 176 -4.13 -23.08 -6.45
N VAL A 177 -4.55 -24.26 -5.97
CA VAL A 177 -4.26 -24.72 -4.61
C VAL A 177 -2.75 -24.77 -4.37
N LYS A 178 -1.98 -25.37 -5.28
CA LYS A 178 -0.51 -25.38 -5.17
C LYS A 178 0.07 -23.96 -5.12
N GLY A 179 -0.46 -23.04 -5.92
CA GLY A 179 0.00 -21.67 -6.01
C GLY A 179 -0.14 -20.89 -4.70
N VAL A 180 -1.15 -21.16 -3.88
CA VAL A 180 -1.37 -20.40 -2.64
C VAL A 180 -0.26 -20.60 -1.60
N GLY A 181 0.57 -21.64 -1.74
CA GLY A 181 1.78 -21.82 -0.92
C GLY A 181 2.76 -20.65 -1.02
N GLU A 182 2.82 -19.95 -2.16
CA GLU A 182 3.67 -18.76 -2.30
C GLU A 182 3.20 -17.57 -1.44
N GLU A 183 1.94 -17.59 -0.99
CA GLU A 183 1.27 -16.48 -0.29
C GLU A 183 0.89 -16.83 1.15
N ALA A 184 1.31 -18.00 1.64
CA ALA A 184 1.06 -18.43 3.01
C ALA A 184 1.47 -17.37 4.03
N ASP A 185 0.77 -17.30 5.16
CA ASP A 185 0.98 -16.24 6.17
C ASP A 185 2.44 -16.16 6.63
N GLY A 186 3.09 -17.31 6.84
CA GLY A 186 4.49 -17.39 7.23
C GLY A 186 5.50 -16.97 6.15
N CYS A 187 5.06 -16.55 4.96
CA CYS A 187 5.91 -15.90 3.96
C CYS A 187 6.08 -14.39 4.19
N TYR A 188 5.30 -13.81 5.11
CA TYR A 188 5.21 -12.37 5.36
C TYR A 188 5.63 -12.02 6.79
N LYS A 189 6.02 -10.76 7.01
CA LYS A 189 6.18 -10.24 8.37
C LYS A 189 4.82 -10.13 9.06
N ASP A 190 4.84 -10.05 10.38
CA ASP A 190 3.63 -9.70 11.12
C ASP A 190 3.25 -8.23 10.89
N VAL A 191 2.13 -8.02 10.21
CA VAL A 191 1.56 -6.70 9.93
C VAL A 191 1.20 -5.94 11.19
N VAL A 192 0.83 -6.62 12.28
CA VAL A 192 0.55 -5.99 13.57
C VAL A 192 1.80 -5.30 14.08
N GLY A 193 2.92 -6.04 14.17
CA GLY A 193 4.20 -5.47 14.57
C GLY A 193 4.70 -4.34 13.67
N VAL A 194 4.53 -4.46 12.34
CA VAL A 194 4.91 -3.40 11.39
C VAL A 194 4.14 -2.11 11.66
N VAL A 195 2.82 -2.18 11.78
CA VAL A 195 1.97 -1.02 11.99
C VAL A 195 2.18 -0.42 13.39
N GLU A 196 2.29 -1.26 14.43
CA GLU A 196 2.52 -0.80 15.79
C GLU A 196 3.86 -0.08 15.95
N TYR A 197 4.92 -0.60 15.35
CA TYR A 197 6.23 0.06 15.37
C TYR A 197 6.18 1.41 14.64
N SER A 198 5.53 1.45 13.46
CA SER A 198 5.37 2.68 12.67
C SER A 198 4.58 3.76 13.43
N ASP A 199 3.49 3.35 14.10
CA ASP A 199 2.65 4.22 14.94
C ASP A 199 3.43 4.77 16.13
N ARG A 200 4.16 3.91 16.85
CA ARG A 200 5.01 4.33 17.98
C ARG A 200 6.11 5.31 17.59
N MET A 201 6.64 5.19 16.37
CA MET A 201 7.64 6.12 15.83
C MET A 201 7.03 7.42 15.30
N GLY A 202 5.69 7.54 15.27
CA GLY A 202 4.98 8.69 14.73
C GLY A 202 5.05 8.79 13.21
N LEU A 203 5.47 7.74 12.51
CA LEU A 203 5.50 7.70 11.04
C LEU A 203 4.10 7.47 10.46
N THR A 204 3.23 6.87 11.25
CA THR A 204 1.87 6.48 10.88
C THR A 204 0.95 6.74 12.06
N ARG A 205 -0.36 6.88 11.81
CA ARG A 205 -1.39 6.88 12.84
C ARG A 205 -2.43 5.82 12.50
N ARG A 206 -2.65 4.86 13.40
CA ARG A 206 -3.67 3.82 13.21
C ARG A 206 -5.09 4.42 13.25
N LEU A 207 -5.95 4.01 12.32
CA LEU A 207 -7.37 4.33 12.34
C LEU A 207 -8.21 3.12 12.72
N CYS A 208 -8.08 2.02 11.98
CA CYS A 208 -8.82 0.80 12.26
C CYS A 208 -8.07 -0.45 11.79
N ARG A 209 -8.58 -1.60 12.22
CA ARG A 209 -8.07 -2.92 11.88
C ARG A 209 -9.19 -3.76 11.28
N LEU A 210 -8.87 -4.50 10.22
CA LEU A 210 -9.77 -5.31 9.43
C LEU A 210 -9.38 -6.78 9.58
N LYS A 211 -10.35 -7.65 9.87
CA LYS A 211 -10.15 -9.11 9.89
C LYS A 211 -10.66 -9.70 8.56
N PRO A 212 -9.86 -10.52 7.86
CA PRO A 212 -10.33 -11.19 6.64
C PRO A 212 -11.43 -12.20 6.97
N LEU A 213 -12.42 -12.26 6.09
CA LEU A 213 -13.49 -13.27 6.10
C LEU A 213 -13.47 -14.12 4.82
N ILE A 214 -13.20 -13.46 3.69
CA ILE A 214 -13.12 -14.07 2.38
C ILE A 214 -11.84 -13.58 1.71
N VAL A 215 -11.06 -14.51 1.16
CA VAL A 215 -9.86 -14.22 0.38
C VAL A 215 -10.03 -14.85 -0.99
N ILE A 216 -9.87 -14.04 -2.03
CA ILE A 216 -9.90 -14.49 -3.42
C ILE A 216 -8.51 -14.28 -4.00
N LYS A 217 -7.87 -15.33 -4.51
CA LYS A 217 -6.51 -15.28 -5.02
C LYS A 217 -6.38 -15.86 -6.44
N GLY A 218 -5.69 -15.11 -7.29
CA GLY A 218 -5.52 -15.47 -8.69
C GLY A 218 -6.60 -14.84 -9.57
N ILE A 219 -6.44 -15.02 -10.88
CA ILE A 219 -7.37 -14.57 -11.91
C ILE A 219 -7.89 -15.82 -12.57
N VAL A 220 -9.21 -15.90 -12.72
CA VAL A 220 -9.91 -16.96 -13.47
C VAL A 220 -10.75 -16.32 -14.56
N SER A 221 -10.96 -17.04 -15.65
CA SER A 221 -11.81 -16.59 -16.75
C SER A 221 -13.30 -16.83 -16.42
N ASN A 222 -13.60 -17.84 -15.60
CA ASN A 222 -14.92 -18.11 -15.06
C ASN A 222 -14.88 -18.29 -13.53
N LYS A 223 -15.89 -17.79 -12.80
CA LYS A 223 -16.02 -17.91 -11.33
C LYS A 223 -16.08 -19.37 -10.85
N ASP A 224 -16.58 -20.28 -11.69
CA ASP A 224 -16.65 -21.71 -11.39
C ASP A 224 -15.27 -22.39 -11.37
N GLU A 225 -14.22 -21.70 -11.82
CA GLU A 225 -12.84 -22.21 -11.84
C GLU A 225 -12.07 -21.93 -10.54
N LEU A 226 -12.67 -21.17 -9.60
CA LEU A 226 -12.08 -21.00 -8.28
C LEU A 226 -12.36 -22.24 -7.43
N VAL A 227 -11.28 -22.84 -6.93
CA VAL A 227 -11.31 -23.92 -5.93
C VAL A 227 -11.43 -23.32 -4.54
#